data_AF-E2C9Q0-F1
#
_entry.id   AF-E2C9Q0-F1
#
_cell.length_a   1.000
_cell.length_b   1.000
_cell.length_c   1.000
_cell.angle_alpha   90.00
_cell.angle_beta   90.00
_cell.angle_gamma   90.00
#
_symmetry.space_group_name_H-M   'P 1'
#
loop_
_entity.id
_entity.type
_entity.pdbx_description
1 polymer ?
#
loop_
_entity_poly.entity_id
_entity_poly.type
_entity_poly.pdbx_seq_one_letter_code
_entity_poly.pdbx_strand_id
1 'polypeptide(L)'
;MDAQTNVNIPPSAMLVSLGRYRLRDWREAGSVNREVANYMLHPDYTHKGSGDSDLAILILRTSVEYSPTIRPICLWPGSSNLQNVVNKAGYVVGWGRDEFGNPYLSEPRMARLPVVSQVRIYPRKTYFFIRQSFYI
;
A
#
# COMPACT_ATOMS: atom_id res chain seq x y z
N MET A 1 0.27 15.03 -10.80
CA MET A 1 -1.09 15.01 -11.38
C MET A 1 -1.92 14.26 -10.35
N ASP A 2 -2.58 14.88 -9.37
CA ASP A 2 -3.59 15.96 -9.37
C ASP A 2 -4.88 15.62 -10.12
N ALA A 3 -5.64 14.73 -9.47
CA ALA A 3 -7.08 14.65 -9.18
C ALA A 3 -8.12 15.62 -9.80
N GLN A 4 -7.83 16.32 -10.91
CA GLN A 4 -8.80 17.12 -11.65
C GLN A 4 -9.08 16.61 -13.07
N THR A 5 -8.49 15.51 -13.52
CA THR A 5 -8.67 15.03 -14.90
C THR A 5 -8.86 13.51 -14.95
N ASN A 6 -9.74 13.06 -15.84
CA ASN A 6 -10.04 11.67 -16.15
C ASN A 6 -8.86 11.01 -16.90
N VAL A 7 -7.67 11.06 -16.31
CA VAL A 7 -6.42 10.64 -16.95
C VAL A 7 -6.13 9.21 -16.54
N ASN A 8 -6.40 8.30 -17.48
CA ASN A 8 -5.88 6.94 -17.44
C ASN A 8 -4.35 7.03 -17.50
N ILE A 9 -3.66 6.64 -16.42
CA ILE A 9 -2.20 6.57 -16.42
C ILE A 9 -1.83 5.34 -17.24
N PRO A 10 -1.09 5.45 -18.35
CA PRO A 10 -0.76 4.27 -19.14
C PRO A 10 0.08 3.29 -18.29
N PRO A 11 -0.16 1.97 -18.38
CA PRO A 11 0.62 0.98 -17.62
C PRO A 11 2.13 1.12 -17.84
N SER A 12 2.54 1.53 -19.04
CA SER A 12 3.95 1.77 -19.40
C SER A 12 4.60 2.94 -18.65
N ALA A 13 3.83 3.83 -18.01
CA ALA A 13 4.35 4.89 -17.15
C ALA A 13 4.55 4.42 -15.69
N MET A 14 4.23 3.16 -15.38
CA MET A 14 4.35 2.61 -14.04
C MET A 14 5.48 1.57 -13.97
N LEU A 15 6.21 1.59 -12.85
CA LEU A 15 7.25 0.62 -12.51
C LEU A 15 7.07 0.20 -11.06
N VAL A 16 7.05 -1.11 -10.82
CA VAL A 16 6.98 -1.70 -9.48
C VAL A 16 8.38 -2.17 -9.08
N SER A 17 8.84 -1.75 -7.90
CA SER A 17 10.11 -2.20 -7.32
C SER A 17 9.84 -3.09 -6.12
N LEU A 18 10.34 -4.33 -6.17
CA LEU A 18 10.16 -5.37 -5.15
C LEU A 18 11.48 -5.64 -4.43
N GLY A 19 11.42 -6.00 -3.15
CA GLY A 19 12.60 -6.36 -2.37
C GLY A 19 13.56 -5.20 -2.07
N ARG A 20 13.11 -3.96 -2.27
CA ARG A 20 13.89 -2.74 -2.01
C ARG A 20 13.78 -2.32 -0.54
N TYR A 21 14.91 -1.98 0.06
CA TYR A 21 15.01 -1.43 1.40
C TYR A 21 15.42 0.04 1.37
N ARG A 22 16.38 0.45 0.54
CA ARG A 22 16.75 1.87 0.40
C ARG A 22 15.96 2.56 -0.70
N LEU A 23 15.11 3.52 -0.36
CA LEU A 23 14.15 4.13 -1.29
C LEU A 23 14.81 4.72 -2.55
N ARG A 24 16.00 5.30 -2.40
CA ARG A 24 16.74 5.96 -3.49
C ARG A 24 17.74 5.05 -4.21
N ASP A 25 17.94 3.83 -3.73
CA ASP A 25 18.82 2.86 -4.35
C ASP A 25 18.04 1.96 -5.32
N TRP A 26 18.07 2.33 -6.60
CA TRP A 26 17.36 1.61 -7.66
C TRP A 26 18.04 0.32 -8.11
N ARG A 27 19.27 0.06 -7.65
CA ARG A 27 20.08 -1.10 -8.02
C ARG A 27 20.53 -1.89 -6.78
N GLU A 28 19.77 -1.80 -5.70
CA GLU A 28 20.03 -2.53 -4.47
C GLU A 28 20.04 -4.04 -4.73
N ALA A 29 21.05 -4.74 -4.22
CA ALA A 29 21.17 -6.17 -4.39
C ALA A 29 19.94 -6.89 -3.79
N GLY A 30 19.32 -7.77 -4.57
CA GLY A 30 18.09 -8.46 -4.16
C GLY A 30 16.81 -7.66 -4.39
N SER A 31 16.89 -6.45 -4.95
CA SER A 31 15.74 -5.71 -5.45
C SER A 31 15.49 -6.01 -6.94
N VAL A 32 14.22 -5.95 -7.34
CA VAL A 32 13.80 -6.25 -8.70
C VAL A 32 12.78 -5.23 -9.16
N ASN A 33 13.01 -4.62 -10.33
CA ASN A 33 12.07 -3.71 -10.96
C ASN A 33 11.27 -4.45 -12.04
N ARG A 34 9.96 -4.20 -12.10
CA ARG A 34 9.01 -4.81 -13.03
C ARG A 34 8.09 -3.77 -13.63
N GLU A 35 7.96 -3.82 -14.95
CA GLU A 35 6.97 -3.03 -15.67
C GLU A 35 5.55 -3.56 -15.38
N VAL A 36 4.58 -2.66 -15.43
CA VAL A 36 3.17 -3.00 -15.34
C VAL A 36 2.63 -3.27 -16.74
N ALA A 37 2.06 -4.45 -16.96
CA ALA A 37 1.35 -4.77 -18.19
C ALA A 37 -0.05 -4.17 -18.22
N ASN A 38 -0.75 -4.24 -17.09
CA ASN A 38 -2.11 -3.72 -16.94
C ASN A 38 -2.42 -3.44 -15.47
N TYR A 39 -3.50 -2.72 -15.21
CA TYR A 39 -4.08 -2.57 -13.88
C TYR A 39 -5.60 -2.64 -13.93
N MET A 40 -6.19 -3.06 -12.82
CA MET A 40 -7.63 -3.17 -12.64
C MET A 40 -8.03 -2.37 -11.40
N LEU A 41 -8.83 -1.33 -11.59
CA LEU A 41 -9.46 -0.61 -10.48
C LEU A 41 -10.69 -1.40 -10.01
N HIS A 42 -11.00 -1.33 -8.72
CA HIS A 42 -12.27 -1.86 -8.22
C HIS A 42 -13.44 -1.21 -8.97
N PRO A 43 -14.45 -1.99 -9.44
CA PRO A 43 -15.54 -1.45 -10.27
C PRO A 43 -16.33 -0.33 -9.58
N ASP A 44 -16.47 -0.41 -8.26
CA ASP A 44 -17.18 0.59 -7.47
C ASP A 44 -16.30 1.76 -6.98
N TYR A 45 -15.04 1.84 -7.41
CA TYR A 45 -14.15 2.95 -7.03
C TYR A 45 -14.69 4.27 -7.58
N THR A 46 -14.82 5.28 -6.72
CA THR A 46 -15.22 6.63 -7.12
C THR A 46 -14.26 7.68 -6.56
N HIS A 47 -13.60 8.43 -7.45
CA HIS A 47 -12.59 9.43 -7.08
C HIS A 47 -13.12 10.54 -6.15
N LYS A 48 -14.42 10.89 -6.27
CA LYS A 48 -15.07 11.94 -5.46
C LYS A 48 -15.89 11.39 -4.29
N GLY A 49 -15.80 10.08 -4.00
CA GLY A 49 -16.59 9.41 -2.98
C GLY A 49 -15.99 9.45 -1.57
N SER A 50 -16.59 8.68 -0.67
CA SER A 50 -16.20 8.44 0.75
C SER A 50 -14.83 7.74 0.94
N GLY A 51 -14.09 7.51 -0.15
CA GLY A 51 -12.94 6.61 -0.18
C GLY A 51 -13.33 5.14 -0.16
N ASP A 52 -14.61 4.79 -0.32
CA ASP A 52 -15.02 3.40 -0.45
C ASP A 52 -14.48 2.77 -1.73
N SER A 53 -14.23 1.46 -1.68
CA SER A 53 -13.68 0.69 -2.81
C SER A 53 -12.33 1.21 -3.34
N ASP A 54 -11.52 1.82 -2.47
CA ASP A 54 -10.15 2.26 -2.76
C ASP A 54 -9.19 1.05 -2.84
N LEU A 55 -9.27 0.36 -3.98
CA LEU A 55 -8.53 -0.86 -4.27
C LEU A 55 -8.21 -0.95 -5.77
N ALA A 56 -6.98 -1.35 -6.08
CA ALA A 56 -6.54 -1.67 -7.43
C ALA A 56 -5.60 -2.88 -7.43
N ILE A 57 -5.59 -3.64 -8.51
CA ILE A 57 -4.67 -4.75 -8.76
C ILE A 57 -3.75 -4.36 -9.92
N LEU A 58 -2.43 -4.49 -9.72
CA LEU A 58 -1.44 -4.29 -10.78
C LEU A 58 -0.99 -5.64 -11.32
N ILE A 59 -0.98 -5.80 -12.64
CA ILE A 59 -0.52 -7.00 -13.32
C ILE A 59 0.87 -6.72 -13.90
N LEU A 60 1.88 -7.41 -13.39
CA LEU A 60 3.27 -7.26 -13.85
C LEU A 60 3.43 -7.87 -15.25
N ARG A 61 4.28 -7.25 -16.09
CA ARG A 61 4.59 -7.75 -17.43
C ARG A 61 5.36 -9.06 -17.41
N THR A 62 6.21 -9.26 -16.41
CA THR A 62 6.97 -10.49 -16.20
C THR A 62 6.87 -10.91 -14.74
N SER A 63 6.89 -12.22 -14.50
CA SER A 63 6.87 -12.77 -13.14
C SER A 63 8.09 -12.33 -12.33
N VAL A 64 7.95 -12.41 -11.01
CA VAL A 64 9.03 -12.19 -10.06
C VAL A 64 9.31 -13.50 -9.34
N GLU A 65 10.59 -13.83 -9.22
CA GLU A 65 11.03 -14.99 -8.46
C GLU A 65 11.09 -14.64 -6.97
N TYR A 66 10.65 -15.58 -6.12
CA TYR A 66 10.73 -15.41 -4.68
C TYR A 66 12.16 -15.52 -4.19
N SER A 67 12.47 -14.72 -3.19
CA SER A 67 13.80 -14.62 -2.60
C SER A 67 13.70 -14.36 -1.09
N PRO A 68 14.82 -14.26 -0.37
CA PRO A 68 14.81 -13.79 1.01
C PRO A 68 14.22 -12.38 1.18
N THR A 69 14.31 -11.52 0.15
CA THR A 69 13.83 -10.13 0.16
C THR A 69 12.47 -9.95 -0.53
N ILE A 70 12.02 -10.92 -1.34
CA ILE A 70 10.77 -10.86 -2.10
C ILE A 70 9.91 -12.05 -1.72
N ARG A 71 8.81 -11.78 -0.99
CA ARG A 71 7.82 -12.79 -0.60
C ARG A 71 6.41 -12.17 -0.63
N PRO A 72 5.38 -12.95 -1.00
CA PRO A 72 4.01 -12.47 -0.97
C PRO A 72 3.50 -12.33 0.46
N ILE A 73 2.49 -11.49 0.65
CA ILE A 73 1.69 -11.43 1.88
C ILE A 73 0.47 -12.37 1.73
N CYS A 74 0.01 -12.94 2.84
CA CYS A 74 -1.20 -13.74 2.84
C CYS A 74 -2.45 -12.85 2.70
N LEU A 75 -3.40 -13.29 1.88
CA LEU A 75 -4.74 -12.73 1.88
C LEU A 75 -5.50 -13.18 3.14
N TRP A 76 -6.33 -12.29 3.69
CA TRP A 76 -7.16 -12.60 4.84
C TRP A 76 -8.23 -13.65 4.47
N PRO A 77 -8.19 -14.86 5.06
CA PRO A 77 -9.17 -15.89 4.77
C PRO A 77 -10.39 -15.82 5.71
N GLY A 78 -10.35 -14.92 6.70
CA GLY A 78 -11.35 -14.84 7.76
C GLY A 78 -12.64 -14.17 7.32
N SER A 79 -13.61 -14.12 8.23
CA SER A 79 -14.87 -13.44 7.94
C SER A 79 -14.68 -11.93 7.72
N SER A 80 -15.63 -11.34 7.01
CA SER A 80 -15.75 -9.89 6.81
C SER A 80 -16.11 -9.12 8.08
N ASN A 81 -16.32 -9.81 9.21
CA ASN A 81 -16.61 -9.16 10.48
C ASN A 81 -15.33 -8.53 11.07
N LEU A 82 -15.20 -7.22 10.87
CA LEU A 82 -14.07 -6.42 11.36
C LEU A 82 -13.93 -6.43 12.89
N GLN A 83 -14.97 -6.78 13.65
CA GLN A 83 -14.85 -6.91 15.11
C GLN A 83 -13.83 -7.98 15.51
N ASN A 84 -13.61 -8.99 14.66
CA ASN A 84 -12.64 -10.06 14.89
C ASN A 84 -11.19 -9.58 14.90
N VAL A 85 -10.92 -8.36 14.42
CA VAL A 85 -9.59 -7.76 14.38
C VAL A 85 -9.45 -6.54 15.29
N VAL A 86 -10.53 -6.03 15.87
CA VAL A 86 -10.47 -4.91 16.82
C VAL A 86 -9.61 -5.26 18.03
N ASN A 87 -8.81 -4.29 18.50
CA ASN A 87 -7.81 -4.40 19.56
C ASN A 87 -6.64 -5.36 19.28
N LYS A 88 -6.62 -6.06 18.13
CA LYS A 88 -5.43 -6.78 17.69
C LYS A 88 -4.40 -5.79 17.18
N ALA A 89 -3.12 -6.10 17.38
CA ALA A 89 -2.04 -5.27 16.85
C ALA A 89 -1.78 -5.59 15.38
N GLY A 90 -1.69 -4.56 14.56
CA GLY A 90 -1.19 -4.62 13.19
C GLY A 90 0.14 -3.89 13.05
N TYR A 91 0.79 -4.08 11.91
CA TYR A 91 2.04 -3.41 11.55
C TYR A 91 1.83 -2.54 10.32
N VAL A 92 2.43 -1.36 10.34
CA VAL A 92 2.51 -0.46 9.19
C VAL A 92 3.98 -0.24 8.87
N VAL A 93 4.36 -0.45 7.62
CA VAL A 93 5.74 -0.29 7.15
C VAL A 93 5.76 0.66 5.96
N GLY A 94 6.72 1.59 5.94
CA GLY A 94 6.92 2.44 4.78
C GLY A 94 8.02 3.48 4.96
N TRP A 95 8.27 4.24 3.89
CA TRP A 95 9.25 5.31 3.83
C TRP A 95 8.61 6.70 3.97
N GLY A 96 7.47 6.78 4.67
CA GLY A 96 6.68 7.99 4.78
C GLY A 96 7.36 9.11 5.57
N ARG A 97 6.65 10.24 5.67
CA ARG A 97 7.12 11.45 6.34
C ARG A 97 7.53 11.19 7.79
N ASP A 98 8.65 11.77 8.21
CA ASP A 98 9.10 11.70 9.59
C ASP A 98 8.63 12.89 10.45
N GLU A 99 8.94 12.83 11.74
CA GLU A 99 8.62 13.85 12.74
C GLU A 99 9.33 15.19 12.51
N PHE A 100 10.39 15.20 11.70
CA PHE A 100 11.15 16.39 11.31
C PHE A 100 10.63 17.02 10.01
N GLY A 101 9.57 16.45 9.43
CA GLY A 101 8.95 16.94 8.21
C GLY A 101 9.66 16.55 6.93
N ASN A 102 10.67 15.66 6.97
CA ASN A 102 11.25 15.08 5.77
C ASN A 102 10.18 14.20 5.10
N PRO A 103 9.81 14.46 3.83
CA PRO A 103 8.69 13.76 3.18
C PRO A 103 8.97 12.27 2.97
N TYR A 104 10.24 11.86 2.85
CA TYR A 104 10.62 10.47 2.61
C TYR A 104 11.89 10.06 3.34
N LEU A 105 11.82 8.90 4.00
CA LEU A 105 12.98 8.28 4.64
C LEU A 105 13.79 7.45 3.64
N SER A 106 15.10 7.33 3.88
CA SER A 106 15.95 6.44 3.07
C SER A 106 15.62 4.97 3.32
N GLU A 107 15.41 4.61 4.58
CA GLU A 107 15.10 3.25 5.02
C GLU A 107 13.68 3.21 5.62
N PRO A 108 12.94 2.10 5.47
CA PRO A 108 11.57 2.02 5.92
C PRO A 108 11.52 1.98 7.45
N ARG A 109 10.49 2.57 8.03
CA ARG A 109 10.16 2.42 9.45
C ARG A 109 8.94 1.54 9.62
N MET A 110 8.87 0.88 10.76
CA MET A 110 7.74 0.04 11.15
C MET A 110 7.09 0.60 12.42
N ALA A 111 5.76 0.70 12.41
CA ALA A 111 4.95 1.00 13.59
C ALA A 111 4.02 -0.16 13.91
N ARG A 112 3.91 -0.52 15.20
CA ARG A 112 2.96 -1.51 15.70
C ARG A 112 1.81 -0.80 16.39
N LEU A 113 0.59 -0.95 15.88
CA LEU A 113 -0.58 -0.19 16.32
C LEU A 113 -1.80 -1.11 16.52
N PRO A 114 -2.65 -0.85 17.53
CA PRO A 114 -3.90 -1.59 17.68
C PRO A 114 -4.93 -1.16 16.63
N VAL A 115 -5.70 -2.12 16.13
CA VAL A 115 -6.87 -1.86 15.30
C VAL A 115 -7.98 -1.27 16.18
N VAL A 116 -8.52 -0.13 15.77
CA VAL A 116 -9.60 0.56 16.48
C VAL A 116 -10.96 0.28 15.84
N SER A 117 -12.04 0.27 16.62
CA SER A 117 -13.39 0.10 16.10
C SER A 117 -13.86 1.37 15.37
N GLN A 118 -14.66 1.19 14.31
CA GLN A 118 -15.18 2.29 13.48
C GLN A 118 -15.96 3.34 14.30
N VAL A 119 -16.73 2.90 15.30
CA VAL A 119 -17.54 3.78 16.16
C VAL A 119 -16.68 4.75 16.98
N ARG A 120 -15.42 4.41 17.28
CA ARG A 120 -14.54 5.20 18.16
C ARG A 120 -13.83 6.37 17.44
N ILE A 121 -13.98 6.51 16.12
CA ILE A 121 -13.15 7.38 15.28
C ILE A 121 -13.61 8.87 15.26
N TYR A 122 -14.73 9.22 15.86
CA TYR A 122 -15.17 10.62 16.00
C TYR A 122 -15.07 11.03 17.48
N PRO A 123 -14.12 11.88 17.97
CA PRO A 123 -13.63 13.14 17.39
C PRO A 123 -12.12 13.42 17.58
N ARG A 124 -11.24 12.42 17.76
CA ARG A 124 -9.80 12.66 17.98
C ARG A 124 -9.01 12.45 16.69
N LYS A 125 -8.66 13.58 16.06
CA LYS A 125 -7.68 13.66 14.97
C LYS A 125 -6.34 13.10 15.45
N THR A 126 -6.04 11.85 15.09
CA THR A 126 -4.74 11.28 14.70
C THR A 126 -4.84 9.78 14.98
N TYR A 127 -5.47 9.05 14.07
CA TYR A 127 -5.35 7.60 14.02
C TYR A 127 -5.07 7.20 12.59
N PHE A 128 -4.06 6.36 12.41
CA PHE A 128 -3.65 5.84 11.11
C PHE A 128 -4.66 4.79 10.66
N PHE A 129 -5.36 5.07 9.57
CA PHE A 129 -6.07 4.06 8.81
C PHE A 129 -5.02 3.31 7.97
N ILE A 130 -4.90 1.99 8.14
CA ILE A 130 -4.14 1.17 7.17
C ILE A 130 -5.04 1.05 5.93
N ARG A 131 -4.91 2.02 5.02
CA ARG A 131 -5.66 2.06 3.74
C ARG A 131 -4.69 1.82 2.58
N GLN A 132 -3.74 0.93 2.78
CA GLN A 132 -2.88 0.44 1.72
C GLN A 132 -2.86 -1.08 1.82
N SER A 133 -3.82 -1.71 1.16
CA SER A 133 -3.59 -3.07 0.71
C SER A 133 -2.85 -2.98 -0.62
N PHE A 134 -1.52 -2.96 -0.54
CA PHE A 134 -0.74 -3.37 -1.70
C PHE A 134 -0.93 -4.88 -1.83
N TYR A 135 -1.78 -5.29 -2.75
CA TYR A 135 -1.83 -6.66 -3.24
C TYR A 135 -0.89 -6.73 -4.45
N ILE A 136 0.17 -7.53 -4.31
CA ILE A 136 0.94 -8.05 -5.45
C ILE A 136 0.28 -9.36 -5.88
#